data_AF-A0A8T1VIF8-F1
#
_entry.id   AF-A0A8T1VIF8-F1
#
_cell.length_a   1.000
_cell.length_b   1.000
_cell.length_c   1.000
_cell.angle_alpha   90.00
_cell.angle_beta   90.00
_cell.angle_gamma   90.00
#
_symmetry.space_group_name_H-M   'P 1'
#
loop_
_entity.id
_entity.type
_entity.pdbx_description
1 polymer ?
#
loop_
_entity_poly.entity_id
_entity_poly.type
_entity_poly.pdbx_seq_one_letter_code
_entity_poly.pdbx_strand_id
1 'polypeptide(L)'
;MLNQMFERGKSTTTLWKQLGLRTDDLSPEAFATLKNTPEFKTYMRYAEKYDSWTHSFRNSIFEPPRYIGGFSGELWAKAEMWATAGRSNGYVKELLGLKGADLRSDKYYAEFLRLSSNTK
;
A
#
# COMPACT_ATOMS: atom_id res chain seq x y z
N MET A 1 -18.89 -7.81 -2.84
CA MET A 1 -17.96 -7.29 -3.87
C MET A 1 -16.49 -7.42 -3.46
N LEU A 2 -16.03 -6.78 -2.38
CA LEU A 2 -14.60 -6.80 -1.98
C LEU A 2 -14.03 -8.21 -1.74
N ASN A 3 -14.77 -9.09 -1.05
CA ASN A 3 -14.33 -10.47 -0.81
C ASN A 3 -14.15 -11.27 -2.12
N GLN A 4 -15.05 -11.10 -3.08
CA GLN A 4 -14.92 -11.76 -4.40
C GLN A 4 -13.75 -11.22 -5.21
N MET A 5 -13.43 -9.92 -5.09
CA MET A 5 -12.24 -9.35 -5.76
C MET A 5 -10.94 -9.88 -5.16
N PHE A 6 -10.93 -10.03 -3.83
CA PHE A 6 -9.84 -10.60 -3.08
C PHE A 6 -9.63 -12.07 -3.45
N GLU A 7 -10.69 -12.89 -3.42
CA GLU A 7 -10.65 -14.31 -3.82
C GLU A 7 -10.20 -14.51 -5.27
N ARG A 8 -10.47 -13.54 -6.15
CA ARG A 8 -10.03 -13.54 -7.55
C ARG A 8 -8.62 -12.96 -7.75
N GLY A 9 -7.89 -12.67 -6.67
CA GLY A 9 -6.52 -12.17 -6.73
C GLY A 9 -6.38 -10.83 -7.45
N LYS A 10 -7.41 -9.96 -7.43
CA LYS A 10 -7.30 -8.65 -8.10
C LYS A 10 -6.33 -7.74 -7.36
N SER A 11 -5.49 -7.04 -8.12
CA SER A 11 -4.53 -6.08 -7.57
C SER A 11 -5.20 -4.92 -6.86
N THR A 12 -4.52 -4.37 -5.84
CA THR A 12 -4.94 -3.13 -5.17
C THR A 12 -5.04 -1.98 -6.16
N THR A 13 -4.15 -1.92 -7.15
CA THR A 13 -4.16 -0.91 -8.24
C THR A 13 -5.39 -1.00 -9.13
N THR A 14 -5.89 -2.22 -9.41
CA THR A 14 -7.14 -2.39 -10.16
C THR A 14 -8.31 -1.79 -9.38
N LEU A 15 -8.39 -2.06 -8.08
CA LEU A 15 -9.44 -1.50 -7.24
C LEU A 15 -9.32 0.03 -7.15
N TRP A 16 -8.11 0.57 -7.01
CA TRP A 16 -7.87 2.02 -7.00
C TRP A 16 -8.47 2.71 -8.22
N LYS A 17 -8.21 2.18 -9.42
CA LYS A 17 -8.81 2.67 -10.68
C LYS A 17 -10.32 2.52 -10.71
N GLN A 18 -10.84 1.37 -10.29
CA GLN A 18 -12.29 1.11 -10.30
C GLN A 18 -13.08 2.03 -9.36
N LEU A 19 -12.44 2.46 -8.28
CA LEU A 19 -12.99 3.44 -7.35
C LEU A 19 -12.86 4.89 -7.86
N GLY A 20 -12.29 5.12 -9.05
CA GLY A 20 -12.11 6.45 -9.62
C GLY A 20 -11.13 7.33 -8.84
N LEU A 21 -10.24 6.73 -8.05
CA LEU A 21 -9.24 7.47 -7.29
C LEU A 21 -8.16 8.04 -8.23
N ARG A 22 -7.65 9.23 -7.89
CA ARG A 22 -6.65 9.97 -8.67
C ARG A 22 -5.42 9.12 -8.99
N THR A 23 -4.95 9.18 -10.23
CA THR A 23 -3.81 8.40 -10.73
C THR A 23 -2.60 9.25 -11.08
N ASP A 24 -2.72 10.57 -11.01
CA ASP A 24 -1.64 11.53 -11.19
C ASP A 24 -0.74 11.62 -9.95
N ASP A 25 0.37 12.37 -10.01
CA ASP A 25 1.24 12.55 -8.84
C ASP A 25 0.54 13.39 -7.78
N LEU A 26 0.47 12.87 -6.55
CA LEU A 26 -0.21 13.48 -5.42
C LEU A 26 0.82 14.04 -4.44
N SER A 27 0.67 15.34 -4.14
CA SER A 27 1.36 15.95 -3.01
C SER A 27 0.81 15.39 -1.68
N PRO A 28 1.57 15.47 -0.58
CA PRO A 28 1.10 15.04 0.74
C PRO A 28 -0.24 15.70 1.16
N GLU A 29 -0.46 16.96 0.81
CA GLU A 29 -1.68 17.71 1.14
C GLU A 29 -2.89 17.21 0.34
N ALA A 30 -2.70 16.95 -0.95
CA ALA A 30 -3.74 16.37 -1.80
C ALA A 30 -4.09 14.95 -1.34
N PHE A 31 -3.09 14.17 -0.92
CA PHE A 31 -3.30 12.86 -0.33
C PHE A 31 -4.08 12.94 0.99
N ALA A 32 -3.76 13.89 1.88
CA ALA A 32 -4.49 14.09 3.14
C ALA A 32 -5.99 14.38 2.91
N THR A 33 -6.32 15.10 1.84
CA THR A 33 -7.72 15.34 1.46
C THR A 33 -8.41 14.06 0.96
N LEU A 34 -7.70 13.27 0.14
CA LEU A 34 -8.20 12.01 -0.41
C LEU A 34 -8.60 11.01 0.69
N LYS A 35 -7.89 10.98 1.82
CA LYS A 35 -8.14 10.07 2.94
C LYS A 35 -9.56 10.13 3.50
N ASN A 36 -10.23 11.27 3.32
CA ASN A 36 -11.56 11.49 3.87
C ASN A 36 -12.70 10.93 2.99
N THR A 37 -12.41 10.51 1.76
CA THR A 37 -13.45 10.06 0.82
C THR A 37 -13.93 8.62 1.12
N PRO A 38 -15.20 8.28 0.85
CA PRO A 38 -15.70 6.91 0.98
C PRO A 38 -14.95 5.90 0.11
N GLU A 39 -14.53 6.32 -1.08
CA GLU A 39 -13.77 5.51 -2.04
C GLU A 39 -12.42 5.13 -1.45
N PHE A 40 -11.70 6.11 -0.88
CA PHE A 40 -10.42 5.85 -0.24
C PHE A 40 -10.54 4.89 0.94
N LYS A 41 -11.55 5.07 1.80
CA LYS A 41 -11.80 4.16 2.93
C LYS A 41 -12.10 2.73 2.45
N THR A 42 -12.82 2.60 1.33
CA THR A 42 -13.09 1.31 0.69
C THR A 42 -11.80 0.67 0.16
N TYR A 43 -10.94 1.46 -0.48
CA TYR A 43 -9.62 1.01 -0.92
C TYR A 43 -8.76 0.54 0.26
N MET A 44 -8.66 1.34 1.33
CA MET A 44 -7.79 1.04 2.47
C MET A 44 -8.16 -0.28 3.14
N ARG A 45 -9.47 -0.52 3.36
CA ARG A 45 -9.97 -1.80 3.90
C ARG A 45 -9.56 -3.00 3.04
N TYR A 46 -9.57 -2.85 1.72
CA TYR A 46 -9.14 -3.90 0.82
C TYR A 46 -7.62 -4.09 0.86
N ALA A 47 -6.86 -2.99 0.83
CA ALA A 47 -5.40 -3.00 0.87
C ALA A 47 -4.87 -3.64 2.16
N GLU A 48 -5.46 -3.34 3.32
CA GLU A 48 -5.11 -3.93 4.62
C GLU A 48 -5.32 -5.45 4.63
N LYS A 49 -6.47 -5.91 4.10
CA LYS A 49 -6.77 -7.34 3.97
C LYS A 49 -5.78 -8.02 3.03
N TYR A 50 -5.49 -7.38 1.90
CA TYR A 50 -4.53 -7.87 0.91
C TYR A 50 -3.11 -8.00 1.46
N ASP A 51 -2.64 -6.95 2.15
CA ASP A 51 -1.33 -6.93 2.79
C ASP A 51 -1.21 -8.00 3.87
N SER A 52 -2.24 -8.14 4.72
CA SER A 52 -2.28 -9.19 5.73
C SER A 52 -2.22 -10.58 5.12
N TRP A 53 -2.89 -10.79 3.98
CA TRP A 53 -2.83 -12.05 3.27
C TRP A 53 -1.44 -12.32 2.68
N THR A 54 -0.88 -11.34 1.98
CA THR A 54 0.45 -11.40 1.37
C THR A 54 1.52 -11.67 2.42
N HIS A 55 1.44 -10.99 3.56
CA HIS A 55 2.37 -11.17 4.67
C HIS A 55 2.26 -12.57 5.31
N SER A 56 1.04 -13.03 5.58
CA SER A 56 0.80 -14.30 6.30
C SER A 56 1.15 -15.54 5.47
N PHE A 57 1.04 -15.45 4.14
CA PHE A 57 1.27 -16.57 3.23
C PHE A 57 2.57 -16.43 2.44
N ARG A 58 3.45 -15.52 2.84
CA ARG A 58 4.76 -15.31 2.20
C ARG A 58 5.57 -16.60 2.19
N ASN A 59 6.14 -16.94 1.04
CA ASN A 59 6.88 -18.18 0.78
C ASN A 59 6.03 -19.47 0.88
N SER A 60 4.70 -19.37 0.74
CA SER A 60 3.80 -20.54 0.69
C SER A 60 3.23 -20.75 -0.71
N ILE A 61 2.68 -21.94 -0.96
CA ILE A 61 1.94 -22.24 -2.21
C ILE A 61 0.66 -21.41 -2.39
N PHE A 62 0.20 -20.73 -1.33
CA PHE A 62 -0.96 -19.85 -1.33
C PHE A 62 -0.58 -18.37 -1.34
N GLU A 63 0.69 -18.04 -1.58
CA GLU A 63 1.15 -16.65 -1.68
C GLU A 63 0.38 -15.94 -2.81
N PRO A 64 -0.37 -14.86 -2.52
CA PRO A 64 -1.02 -14.10 -3.58
C PRO A 64 0.03 -13.35 -4.43
N PRO A 65 -0.28 -13.00 -5.70
CA PRO A 65 0.65 -12.26 -6.55
C PRO A 65 1.15 -10.97 -5.88
N ARG A 66 2.46 -10.72 -5.84
CA ARG A 66 2.97 -9.44 -5.30
C ARG A 66 2.81 -8.32 -6.32
N TYR A 67 2.13 -7.25 -5.90
CA TYR A 67 1.98 -6.05 -6.71
C TYR A 67 2.95 -4.97 -6.24
N ILE A 68 4.04 -4.85 -6.99
CA ILE A 68 5.10 -3.87 -6.74
C ILE A 68 4.66 -2.51 -7.25
N GLY A 69 4.85 -1.47 -6.44
CA GLY A 69 4.53 -0.09 -6.82
C GLY A 69 3.03 0.25 -6.74
N GLY A 70 2.63 1.25 -7.52
CA GLY A 70 1.27 1.76 -7.59
C GLY A 70 1.23 3.24 -7.99
N PHE A 71 0.03 3.82 -8.01
CA PHE A 71 -0.12 5.26 -8.16
C PHE A 71 0.38 6.00 -6.92
N SER A 72 0.72 7.28 -7.07
CA SER A 72 1.29 8.09 -5.99
C SER A 72 0.47 8.03 -4.69
N GLY A 73 -0.85 8.23 -4.78
CA GLY A 73 -1.76 8.14 -3.63
C GLY A 73 -1.90 6.73 -3.08
N GLU A 74 -1.81 5.72 -3.93
CA GLU A 74 -1.81 4.31 -3.51
C GLU A 74 -0.53 4.01 -2.72
N LEU A 75 0.62 4.53 -3.13
CA LEU A 75 1.90 4.35 -2.44
C LEU A 75 1.92 5.08 -1.09
N TRP A 76 1.38 6.29 -1.01
CA TRP A 76 1.16 6.98 0.27
C TRP A 76 0.27 6.16 1.22
N ALA A 77 -0.87 5.65 0.72
CA ALA A 77 -1.77 4.82 1.51
C ALA A 77 -1.10 3.53 2.01
N LYS A 78 -0.37 2.85 1.12
CA LYS A 78 0.39 1.64 1.48
C LYS A 78 1.46 1.94 2.54
N ALA A 79 2.18 3.05 2.43
CA ALA A 79 3.18 3.46 3.42
C ALA A 79 2.56 3.65 4.83
N GLU A 80 1.44 4.34 4.93
CA GLU A 80 0.71 4.51 6.20
C GLU A 80 0.22 3.17 6.77
N MET A 81 -0.37 2.34 5.90
CA MET A 81 -0.87 1.01 6.24
C MET A 81 0.24 0.11 6.78
N TRP A 82 1.38 0.04 6.09
CA TRP A 82 2.52 -0.78 6.49
C TRP A 82 3.14 -0.32 7.80
N ALA A 83 3.22 0.99 8.03
CA ALA A 83 3.69 1.55 9.30
C ALA A 83 2.75 1.18 10.45
N THR A 84 1.44 1.33 10.24
CA THR A 84 0.41 0.97 11.23
C THR A 84 0.41 -0.53 11.54
N ALA A 85 0.62 -1.38 10.53
CA ALA A 85 0.70 -2.82 10.67
C ALA A 85 2.06 -3.32 11.18
N GLY A 86 3.01 -2.43 11.48
CA GLY A 86 4.34 -2.79 11.99
C GLY A 86 5.16 -3.65 11.02
N ARG A 87 4.99 -3.46 9.71
CA ARG A 87 5.72 -4.25 8.70
C ARG A 87 7.21 -3.98 8.74
N SER A 88 8.01 -4.97 8.37
CA SER A 88 9.47 -4.85 8.39
C SER A 88 9.99 -3.98 7.25
N ASN A 89 11.12 -3.31 7.47
CA ASN A 89 11.81 -2.52 6.44
C ASN A 89 12.06 -3.33 5.16
N GLY A 90 12.49 -4.59 5.28
CA GLY A 90 12.77 -5.44 4.13
C GLY A 90 11.52 -5.72 3.29
N TYR A 91 10.39 -5.98 3.95
CA TYR A 91 9.11 -6.23 3.29
C TYR A 91 8.61 -5.00 2.51
N VAL A 92 8.66 -3.81 3.13
CA VAL A 92 8.21 -2.57 2.49
C VAL A 92 9.09 -2.20 1.30
N LYS A 93 10.41 -2.30 1.42
CA LYS A 93 11.34 -2.04 0.31
C LYS A 93 11.04 -2.90 -0.90
N GLU A 94 10.79 -4.18 -0.67
CA GLU A 94 10.47 -5.14 -1.71
C GLU A 94 9.18 -4.76 -2.46
N LEU A 95 8.12 -4.40 -1.73
CA LEU A 95 6.83 -4.01 -2.32
C LEU A 95 6.84 -2.62 -2.98
N LEU A 96 7.73 -1.73 -2.54
CA LEU A 96 8.01 -0.48 -3.25
C LEU A 96 8.92 -0.68 -4.47
N GLY A 97 9.52 -1.86 -4.64
CA GLY A 97 10.45 -2.16 -5.73
C GLY A 97 11.83 -1.50 -5.56
N LEU A 98 12.15 -1.06 -4.34
CA LEU A 98 13.41 -0.37 -4.05
C LEU A 98 14.57 -1.38 -4.00
N LYS A 99 15.63 -1.12 -4.76
CA LYS A 99 16.86 -1.90 -4.77
C LYS A 99 18.06 -1.01 -4.41
N GLY A 100 18.94 -1.47 -3.52
CA GLY A 100 20.22 -0.79 -3.25
C GLY A 100 20.12 0.51 -2.43
N ALA A 101 20.89 1.53 -2.81
CA ALA A 101 21.14 2.76 -2.06
C ALA A 101 20.03 3.84 -2.16
N ASP A 102 19.03 3.64 -3.02
CA ASP A 102 17.97 4.63 -3.37
C ASP A 102 16.83 4.73 -2.33
N LEU A 103 17.12 4.32 -1.09
CA LEU A 103 16.12 4.15 -0.05
C LEU A 103 15.71 5.46 0.63
N ARG A 104 16.62 6.43 0.73
CA ARG A 104 16.35 7.67 1.46
C ARG A 104 15.68 8.74 0.60
N SER A 105 15.73 8.58 -0.72
CA SER A 105 15.16 9.47 -1.74
C SER A 105 13.69 9.14 -2.05
N ASP A 106 13.25 7.89 -1.81
CA ASP A 106 11.87 7.51 -2.05
C ASP A 106 10.93 8.11 -0.98
N LYS A 107 10.06 9.02 -1.43
CA LYS A 107 9.15 9.77 -0.54
C LYS A 107 8.18 8.88 0.23
N TYR A 108 7.79 7.72 -0.32
CA TYR A 108 6.85 6.80 0.32
C TYR A 108 7.55 5.95 1.39
N TYR A 109 8.77 5.50 1.11
CA TYR A 109 9.59 4.81 2.11
C TYR A 109 9.99 5.74 3.26
N ALA A 110 10.34 6.99 2.96
CA ALA A 110 10.62 8.01 3.97
C ALA A 110 9.40 8.23 4.90
N GLU A 111 8.20 8.28 4.35
CA GLU A 111 6.97 8.39 5.14
C GLU A 111 6.71 7.17 6.01
N PHE A 112 6.86 5.97 5.44
CA PHE A 112 6.76 4.72 6.21
C PHE A 112 7.71 4.73 7.42
N LEU A 113 8.97 5.16 7.24
CA LEU A 113 9.93 5.28 8.33
C LEU A 113 9.49 6.30 9.39
N ARG A 114 9.05 7.49 8.95
CA ARG A 114 8.59 8.57 9.84
C ARG A 114 7.41 8.14 10.71
N LEU A 115 6.47 7.40 10.14
CA LEU A 115 5.31 6.87 10.87
C LEU A 115 5.72 5.73 11.79
N SER A 116 6.57 4.81 11.33
CA SER A 116 7.02 3.66 12.13
C SER A 116 7.84 4.07 13.36
N SER A 117 8.51 5.22 13.35
CA SER A 117 9.21 5.75 14.52
C SER A 117 8.27 6.35 15.58
N ASN A 118 7.06 6.77 15.20
CA ASN A 118 6.09 7.41 16.11
C ASN A 118 5.16 6.40 16.81
N THR A 119 5.13 5.15 16.36
CA THR A 119 4.27 4.09 16.91
C THR A 119 4.94 3.28 18.04
N LYS A 120 6.09 3.75 18.57
CA LYS A 120 6.85 3.10 19.65
C LYS A 120 6.56 3.69 21.02
#